data_AF-A0A1I4N4H0-F1
#
_entry.id   AF-A0A1I4N4H0-F1
#
_cell.length_a   1.000
_cell.length_b   1.000
_cell.length_c   1.000
_cell.angle_alpha   90.00
_cell.angle_beta   90.00
_cell.angle_gamma   90.00
#
_symmetry.space_group_name_H-M   'P 1'
#
loop_
_entity.id
_entity.type
_entity.pdbx_description
1 polymer ?
#
loop_
_entity_poly.entity_id
_entity_poly.type
_entity_poly.pdbx_seq_one_letter_code
_entity_poly.pdbx_strand_id
1 'polypeptide(L)'
;MENIYNQLHTAEILNRIENLSPNSKPQWGTMNVAQMLAHCSSFQDIAMGNSFPPRYWLGRLIGRFVKPIMYNDKPTPHNMSTIPTILILDNKDFETEKEKLKQKTLTF
;
A
#
# COMPACT_ATOMS: atom_id res chain seq x y z
N MET A 1 -4.38 -8.24 -14.26
CA MET A 1 -3.71 -7.54 -13.13
C MET A 1 -2.21 -7.71 -13.21
N GLU A 2 -1.47 -6.60 -13.18
CA GLU A 2 -0.01 -6.58 -13.02
C GLU A 2 0.38 -7.09 -11.63
N ASN A 3 1.53 -7.73 -11.50
CA ASN A 3 2.01 -8.28 -10.22
C ASN A 3 3.53 -8.20 -10.10
N ILE A 4 4.01 -8.18 -8.85
CA ILE A 4 5.41 -8.00 -8.48
C ILE A 4 6.31 -9.22 -8.77
N TYR A 5 5.76 -10.35 -9.20
CA TYR A 5 6.56 -11.51 -9.62
C TYR A 5 7.09 -11.37 -11.05
N ASN A 6 6.59 -10.37 -11.79
CA ASN A 6 7.12 -10.02 -13.10
C ASN A 6 8.14 -8.88 -12.94
N GLN A 7 9.37 -9.13 -13.37
CA GLN A 7 10.49 -8.18 -13.28
C GLN A 7 10.19 -6.83 -13.95
N LEU A 8 9.42 -6.81 -15.04
CA LEU A 8 9.04 -5.57 -15.71
C LEU A 8 8.15 -4.70 -14.81
N HIS A 9 7.11 -5.28 -14.21
CA HIS A 9 6.22 -4.54 -13.31
C HIS A 9 6.93 -4.10 -12.03
N THR A 10 7.86 -4.92 -11.52
CA THR A 10 8.69 -4.56 -10.37
C THR A 10 9.57 -3.36 -10.67
N ALA A 11 10.23 -3.34 -11.84
CA ALA A 11 11.02 -2.19 -12.28
C ALA A 11 10.16 -0.93 -12.44
N GLU A 12 8.94 -1.04 -12.99
CA GLU A 12 8.00 0.08 -13.12
C GLU A 12 7.57 0.63 -11.75
N ILE A 13 7.26 -0.25 -10.78
CA ILE A 13 6.93 0.15 -9.41
C ILE A 13 8.10 0.87 -8.76
N LEU A 14 9.32 0.35 -8.87
CA LEU A 14 10.53 0.98 -8.32
C LEU A 14 10.78 2.35 -8.95
N ASN A 15 10.65 2.47 -10.28
CA ASN A 15 10.77 3.76 -10.96
C ASN A 15 9.72 4.78 -10.48
N ARG A 16 8.47 4.34 -10.24
CA ARG A 16 7.44 5.20 -9.67
C ARG A 16 7.78 5.67 -8.26
N ILE A 17 8.32 4.77 -7.42
CA ILE A 17 8.78 5.12 -6.07
C ILE A 17 9.96 6.11 -6.14
N GLU A 18 10.88 5.92 -7.09
CA GLU A 18 12.03 6.82 -7.25
C GLU A 18 11.64 8.25 -7.59
N ASN A 19 10.62 8.42 -8.43
CA ASN A 19 10.12 9.73 -8.84
C ASN A 19 9.32 10.48 -7.76
N LEU A 20 9.12 9.88 -6.58
CA LEU A 20 8.53 10.59 -5.44
C LEU A 20 9.54 11.52 -4.78
N SER A 21 9.03 12.60 -4.19
CA SER A 21 9.80 13.57 -3.40
C SER A 21 9.07 13.91 -2.11
N PRO A 22 9.72 14.51 -1.10
CA PRO A 22 9.05 14.95 0.13
C PRO A 22 7.87 15.90 -0.10
N ASN A 23 7.86 16.61 -1.23
CA ASN A 23 6.81 17.58 -1.61
C ASN A 23 5.71 16.97 -2.48
N SER A 24 5.78 15.67 -2.79
CA SER A 24 4.79 15.00 -3.61
C SER A 24 3.41 15.07 -2.95
N LYS A 25 2.44 15.64 -3.67
CA LYS A 25 1.07 15.78 -3.18
C LYS A 25 0.32 14.45 -3.26
N PRO A 26 -0.48 14.09 -2.23
CA PRO A 26 -1.30 12.91 -2.29
C PRO A 26 -2.28 12.99 -3.46
N GLN A 27 -2.20 12.00 -4.36
CA GLN A 27 -3.19 11.80 -5.42
C GLN A 27 -4.35 10.91 -4.95
N TRP A 28 -4.16 10.24 -3.81
CA TRP A 28 -5.09 9.29 -3.23
C TRP A 28 -5.13 9.42 -1.72
N GLY A 29 -6.34 9.46 -1.14
CA GLY A 29 -6.51 9.57 0.30
C GLY A 29 -5.94 10.88 0.87
N THR A 30 -5.67 10.85 2.17
CA THR A 30 -5.22 12.02 2.94
C THR A 30 -3.82 11.89 3.53
N MET A 31 -3.20 10.69 3.44
CA MET A 31 -1.85 10.45 3.93
C MET A 31 -0.83 11.20 3.06
N ASN A 32 0.12 11.89 3.68
CA ASN A 32 1.22 12.49 2.94
C ASN A 32 2.13 11.41 2.33
N VAL A 33 3.07 11.81 1.47
CA VAL A 33 3.92 10.87 0.73
C VAL A 33 4.68 9.89 1.64
N ALA A 34 5.24 10.35 2.77
CA ALA A 34 5.98 9.48 3.69
C ALA A 34 5.05 8.48 4.41
N GLN A 35 3.87 8.94 4.83
CA GLN A 35 2.83 8.09 5.41
C GLN A 35 2.32 7.05 4.39
N MET A 36 2.19 7.43 3.12
CA MET A 36 1.76 6.53 2.05
C MET A 36 2.81 5.45 1.75
N LEU A 37 4.10 5.79 1.80
CA LEU A 37 5.19 4.81 1.67
C LEU A 37 5.17 3.80 2.82
N ALA A 38 4.98 4.27 4.07
CA ALA A 38 4.82 3.42 5.24
C ALA A 38 3.55 2.54 5.16
N HIS A 39 2.46 3.10 4.63
CA HIS A 39 1.20 2.40 4.41
C HIS A 39 1.37 1.23 3.43
N CYS A 40 1.96 1.48 2.26
CA CYS A 40 2.28 0.44 1.27
C CYS A 40 3.22 -0.63 1.86
N SER A 41 4.24 -0.22 2.62
CA SER A 41 5.15 -1.14 3.30
C SER A 41 4.42 -2.03 4.30
N SER A 42 3.42 -1.51 5.01
CA SER A 42 2.62 -2.26 5.98
C SER A 42 1.67 -3.24 5.27
N PHE A 43 1.16 -2.89 4.10
CA PHE A 43 0.42 -3.82 3.24
C PHE A 43 1.28 -5.01 2.82
N GLN A 44 2.54 -4.76 2.44
CA GLN A 44 3.46 -5.84 2.09
C GLN A 44 3.78 -6.74 3.29
N ASP A 45 3.91 -6.20 4.51
CA ASP A 45 4.10 -7.03 5.71
C ASP A 45 2.99 -8.04 5.93
N ILE A 46 1.74 -7.67 5.62
CA ILE A 46 0.60 -8.59 5.69
C ILE A 46 0.76 -9.71 4.66
N ALA A 47 1.11 -9.35 3.42
CA ALA A 47 1.30 -10.33 2.34
C ALA A 47 2.47 -11.28 2.61
N MET A 48 3.54 -10.79 3.23
CA MET A 48 4.74 -11.56 3.59
C MET A 48 4.56 -12.42 4.84
N GLY A 49 3.47 -12.27 5.59
CA GLY A 49 3.28 -12.96 6.87
C GLY A 49 4.10 -12.38 8.02
N ASN A 50 4.60 -11.15 7.88
CA ASN A 50 5.25 -10.41 8.97
C ASN A 50 4.23 -9.69 9.88
N SER A 51 2.98 -9.55 9.44
CA SER A 51 1.90 -8.91 10.20
C SER A 51 0.56 -9.59 9.97
N PHE A 52 -0.24 -9.70 11.02
CA PHE A 52 -1.53 -10.43 11.02
C PHE A 52 -2.64 -9.55 11.62
N PRO A 53 -3.12 -8.53 10.88
CA PRO A 53 -4.17 -7.64 11.40
C PRO A 53 -5.45 -8.43 11.67
N PRO A 54 -6.13 -8.19 12.81
CA PRO A 54 -7.35 -8.89 13.14
C PRO A 54 -8.46 -8.55 12.17
N ARG A 55 -9.28 -9.54 11.79
CA ARG A 55 -10.49 -9.30 11.02
C ARG A 55 -11.63 -8.84 11.94
N TYR A 56 -11.94 -7.55 11.89
CA TYR A 56 -13.06 -6.96 12.63
C TYR A 56 -14.43 -7.48 12.16
N TRP A 57 -15.44 -7.38 13.05
CA TRP A 57 -16.83 -7.81 12.77
C TRP A 57 -17.39 -7.16 11.49
N LEU A 58 -17.16 -5.86 11.30
CA LEU A 58 -17.61 -5.13 10.12
C LEU A 58 -17.02 -5.74 8.84
N GLY A 59 -15.73 -6.07 8.84
CA GLY A 59 -15.06 -6.72 7.72
C GLY A 59 -15.64 -8.11 7.39
N ARG A 60 -16.20 -8.81 8.38
CA ARG A 60 -16.93 -10.08 8.16
C ARG A 60 -18.30 -9.86 7.50
N LEU A 61 -18.98 -8.76 7.84
CA LEU A 61 -20.27 -8.40 7.24
C LEU A 61 -20.14 -7.91 5.80
N ILE A 62 -19.23 -6.95 5.55
CA ILE A 62 -19.11 -6.30 4.24
C ILE A 62 -18.11 -6.98 3.30
N GLY A 63 -17.26 -7.87 3.81
CA GLY A 63 -16.14 -8.43 3.06
C GLY A 63 -16.55 -9.15 1.76
N ARG A 64 -17.75 -9.76 1.73
CA ARG A 64 -18.25 -10.42 0.52
C ARG A 64 -18.63 -9.45 -0.60
N PHE A 65 -19.01 -8.22 -0.26
CA PHE A 65 -19.28 -7.14 -1.21
C PHE A 65 -18.00 -6.40 -1.64
N VAL A 66 -17.03 -6.27 -0.72
CA VAL A 66 -15.74 -5.64 -1.01
C VAL A 66 -14.86 -6.52 -1.90
N LYS A 67 -14.89 -7.85 -1.72
CA LYS A 67 -14.07 -8.80 -2.48
C LYS A 67 -14.12 -8.59 -4.01
N PRO A 68 -15.29 -8.58 -4.68
CA PRO A 68 -15.34 -8.37 -6.13
C PRO A 68 -14.90 -6.97 -6.57
N ILE A 69 -14.92 -5.96 -5.69
CA ILE A 69 -14.44 -4.60 -5.98
C ILE A 69 -12.90 -4.56 -5.96
N MET A 70 -12.27 -5.33 -5.06
CA MET A 70 -10.81 -5.35 -4.89
C MET A 70 -10.09 -6.31 -5.83
N TYR A 71 -10.72 -7.42 -6.22
CA TYR A 71 -10.11 -8.46 -7.05
C TYR A 71 -10.69 -8.45 -8.47
N ASN A 72 -10.47 -7.36 -9.19
CA ASN A 72 -10.81 -7.20 -10.61
C ASN A 72 -9.73 -6.33 -11.31
N ASP A 73 -9.83 -6.14 -12.63
CA ASP A 73 -8.87 -5.33 -13.40
C ASP A 73 -9.19 -3.82 -13.43
N LYS A 74 -10.20 -3.36 -12.67
CA LYS A 74 -10.54 -1.94 -12.54
C LYS A 74 -9.79 -1.31 -11.37
N PRO A 75 -9.44 -0.03 -11.45
CA PRO A 75 -8.94 0.71 -10.30
C PRO A 75 -9.91 0.61 -9.11
N THR A 76 -9.36 0.48 -7.91
CA THR A 76 -10.18 0.59 -6.69
C THR A 76 -10.89 1.95 -6.64
N PRO A 77 -12.04 2.09 -5.97
CA PRO A 77 -12.70 3.39 -5.81
C PRO A 77 -11.80 4.43 -5.11
N HIS A 78 -11.76 5.66 -5.66
CA HIS A 78 -11.01 6.78 -5.10
C HIS A 78 -11.39 7.04 -3.63
N ASN A 79 -10.38 7.29 -2.78
CA ASN A 79 -10.53 7.52 -1.34
C ASN A 79 -11.22 6.40 -0.54
N MET A 80 -11.14 5.15 -1.01
CA MET A 80 -11.57 4.01 -0.19
C MET A 80 -10.78 3.95 1.12
N SER A 81 -11.49 3.73 2.23
CA SER A 81 -10.87 3.59 3.55
C SER A 81 -10.00 2.34 3.65
N THR A 82 -8.94 2.43 4.44
CA THR A 82 -8.10 1.28 4.79
C THR A 82 -8.44 0.72 6.18
N ILE A 83 -7.85 -0.41 6.55
CA ILE A 83 -8.01 -0.99 7.89
C ILE A 83 -7.23 -0.16 8.92
N PRO A 84 -7.73 -0.01 10.16
CA PRO A 84 -7.09 0.85 11.16
C PRO A 84 -5.63 0.52 11.46
N THR A 85 -5.25 -0.75 11.36
CA THR A 85 -3.90 -1.23 11.69
C THR A 85 -2.80 -0.78 10.74
N ILE A 86 -3.16 -0.31 9.54
CA ILE A 86 -2.20 0.20 8.55
C ILE A 86 -2.53 1.64 8.13
N LEU A 87 -3.43 2.31 8.85
CA LEU A 87 -3.66 3.74 8.70
C LEU A 87 -2.53 4.48 9.41
N ILE A 88 -1.70 5.19 8.67
CA ILE A 88 -0.52 5.88 9.21
C ILE A 88 -0.89 7.31 9.55
N LEU A 89 -1.02 7.60 10.85
CA LEU A 89 -1.35 8.93 11.36
C LEU A 89 -0.11 9.69 11.83
N ASP A 90 0.89 8.96 12.32
CA ASP A 90 2.13 9.56 12.80
C ASP A 90 2.96 10.13 11.65
N ASN A 91 3.78 11.14 11.97
CA ASN A 91 4.77 11.64 11.04
C ASN A 91 5.80 10.55 10.72
N LYS A 92 6.24 10.53 9.46
CA LYS A 92 7.23 9.58 8.95
C LYS A 92 8.34 10.33 8.24
N ASP A 93 9.55 9.79 8.33
CA ASP A 93 10.68 10.26 7.54
C ASP A 93 10.58 9.72 6.11
N PHE A 94 10.66 10.61 5.13
CA PHE A 94 10.42 10.26 3.72
C PHE A 94 11.48 9.29 3.18
N GLU A 95 12.77 9.58 3.40
CA GLU A 95 13.85 8.76 2.84
C GLU A 95 13.87 7.36 3.46
N THR A 96 13.65 7.28 4.78
CA THR A 96 13.56 6.01 5.50
C THR A 96 12.44 5.13 4.96
N GLU A 97 11.23 5.68 4.81
CA GLU A 97 10.09 4.88 4.32
C GLU A 97 10.19 4.58 2.82
N LYS A 98 10.83 5.44 2.02
CA LYS A 98 11.12 5.19 0.60
C LYS A 98 12.04 3.99 0.44
N GLU A 99 13.17 3.98 1.14
CA GLU A 99 14.11 2.85 1.08
C GLU A 99 13.49 1.57 1.62
N LYS A 100 12.74 1.64 2.73
CA LYS A 100 12.04 0.49 3.29
C LYS A 100 11.08 -0.16 2.27
N LEU A 101 10.27 0.63 1.57
CA LEU A 101 9.35 0.11 0.56
C LEU A 101 10.10 -0.48 -0.64
N LYS A 102 11.19 0.15 -1.09
CA LYS A 102 12.03 -0.36 -2.18
C LYS A 102 12.60 -1.74 -1.83
N GLN A 103 13.20 -1.88 -0.64
CA GLN A 103 13.81 -3.16 -0.21
C GLN A 103 12.78 -4.29 -0.17
N LYS A 104 11.59 -4.02 0.37
CA LYS A 104 10.51 -5.02 0.40
C LYS A 104 9.99 -5.38 -1.00
N THR A 105 9.96 -4.41 -1.91
CA THR A 105 9.58 -4.63 -3.30
C THR A 105 10.60 -5.49 -4.05
N LEU A 106 11.88 -5.41 -3.69
CA LEU A 106 12.97 -6.22 -4.26
C LEU A 106 13.12 -7.62 -3.64
N THR A 107 12.43 -7.90 -2.54
CA THR A 107 12.53 -9.19 -1.83
C THR A 107 11.81 -10.33 -2.57
N PHE A 108 11.03 -10.02 -3.61
CA PHE A 108 10.31 -10.95 -4.48
C PHE A 108 10.74 -10.78 -5.95
#